data_AF-A0A2A6LRX0-F1
#
_entry.id   AF-A0A2A6LRX0-F1
#
_cell.length_a   1.000
_cell.length_b   1.000
_cell.length_c   1.000
_cell.angle_alpha   90.00
_cell.angle_beta   90.00
_cell.angle_gamma   90.00
#
_symmetry.space_group_name_H-M   'P 1'
#
loop_
_entity.id
_entity.type
_entity.pdbx_description
1 polymer ?
#
loop_
_entity_poly.entity_id
_entity_poly.type
_entity_poly.pdbx_seq_one_letter_code
_entity_poly.pdbx_strand_id
1 'polypeptide(L)'
;MFEKLTERGFQVEIHSHARAILTVDFPRAVEELEEAVGGLSIPIEEIVGSGGGETQGTQRLRRALAVLGWTKLNFVVEKRINGRAREAISHEIDHVKTFHEGVVALEIEWNNKDPFFDRDLENFKRLHADGAISVGVIVTRGTSMQENLRALVQRFAQDKGLMSHDAVEAFGLTRTKRQKDAVDRRVQSTGVTFEEAWATAFVNDKFGAATTHWAKLEDRVRRGVGNPCPLVLIGLPSAIVSFEENLKLEDIVQEEEALVEEGIASEA
;
A
#
# COMPACT_ATOMS: atom_id res chain seq x y z
N MET A 1 9.00 -13.84 -15.42
CA MET A 1 7.74 -13.11 -15.11
C MET A 1 7.98 -12.23 -13.89
N PHE A 2 7.61 -10.94 -13.99
CA PHE A 2 7.92 -9.89 -12.99
C PHE A 2 9.43 -9.71 -12.74
N GLU A 3 10.27 -10.02 -13.74
CA GLU A 3 11.73 -9.96 -13.63
C GLU A 3 12.19 -8.53 -13.42
N LYS A 4 11.61 -7.56 -14.15
CA LYS A 4 11.96 -6.14 -14.02
C LYS A 4 11.70 -5.60 -12.61
N LEU A 5 10.65 -6.09 -11.95
CA LEU A 5 10.35 -5.74 -10.57
C LEU A 5 11.37 -6.37 -9.61
N THR A 6 11.62 -7.67 -9.74
CA THR A 6 12.56 -8.37 -8.85
C THR A 6 13.99 -7.86 -8.96
N GLU A 7 14.46 -7.51 -10.16
CA GLU A 7 15.78 -6.91 -10.40
C GLU A 7 15.92 -5.55 -9.72
N ARG A 8 14.81 -4.83 -9.54
CA ARG A 8 14.73 -3.55 -8.83
C ARG A 8 14.45 -3.70 -7.33
N GLY A 9 14.49 -4.94 -6.82
CA GLY A 9 14.36 -5.26 -5.41
C GLY A 9 12.93 -5.41 -4.91
N PHE A 10 11.92 -5.33 -5.77
CA PHE A 10 10.54 -5.60 -5.37
C PHE A 10 10.39 -7.07 -4.98
N GLN A 11 9.64 -7.31 -3.91
CA GLN A 11 9.30 -8.66 -3.48
C GLN A 11 8.09 -9.14 -4.29
N VAL A 12 8.18 -10.30 -4.95
CA VAL A 12 7.07 -10.83 -5.74
C VAL A 12 6.81 -12.28 -5.36
N GLU A 13 5.59 -12.58 -4.97
CA GLU A 13 5.11 -13.94 -4.76
C GLU A 13 3.90 -14.25 -5.63
N ILE A 14 3.84 -15.48 -6.13
CA ILE A 14 2.79 -15.95 -7.03
C ILE A 14 2.20 -17.23 -6.44
N HIS A 15 0.89 -17.23 -6.23
CA HIS A 15 0.14 -18.31 -5.59
C HIS A 15 -0.92 -18.89 -6.54
N SER A 16 -1.40 -20.10 -6.22
CA SER A 16 -2.55 -20.76 -6.87
C SER A 16 -2.52 -20.72 -8.42
N HIS A 17 -1.37 -21.09 -9.00
CA HIS A 17 -1.15 -21.15 -10.45
C HIS A 17 -1.25 -19.83 -11.23
N ALA A 18 -1.24 -18.66 -10.56
CA ALA A 18 -1.32 -17.37 -11.26
C ALA A 18 -0.21 -17.20 -12.31
N ARG A 19 0.97 -17.80 -12.10
CA ARG A 19 2.05 -17.80 -13.10
C ARG A 19 1.62 -18.39 -14.44
N ALA A 20 0.91 -19.52 -14.45
CA ALA A 20 0.50 -20.17 -15.69
C ALA A 20 -0.52 -19.30 -16.43
N ILE A 21 -1.52 -18.81 -15.69
CA ILE A 21 -2.58 -17.94 -16.21
C ILE A 21 -1.97 -16.66 -16.79
N LEU A 22 -1.15 -15.95 -16.01
CA LEU A 22 -0.59 -14.66 -16.44
C LEU A 22 0.40 -14.79 -17.60
N THR A 23 1.16 -15.89 -17.71
CA THR A 23 2.16 -16.02 -18.79
C THR A 23 1.50 -16.25 -20.14
N VAL A 24 0.35 -16.93 -20.15
CA VAL A 24 -0.33 -17.34 -21.38
C VAL A 24 -1.43 -16.33 -21.74
N ASP A 25 -2.31 -16.04 -20.79
CA ASP A 25 -3.55 -15.30 -21.04
C ASP A 25 -3.41 -13.80 -20.77
N PHE A 26 -2.51 -13.39 -19.86
CA PHE A 26 -2.37 -11.98 -19.44
C PHE A 26 -0.93 -11.43 -19.47
N PRO A 27 -0.12 -11.68 -20.52
CA PRO A 27 1.24 -11.14 -20.58
C PRO A 27 1.26 -9.61 -20.57
N ARG A 28 0.27 -8.96 -21.20
CA ARG A 28 0.12 -7.50 -21.19
C ARG A 28 -0.17 -6.95 -19.79
N ALA A 29 -0.93 -7.67 -18.96
CA ALA A 29 -1.15 -7.25 -17.58
C ALA A 29 0.17 -7.25 -16.80
N VAL A 30 1.03 -8.26 -17.01
CA VAL A 30 2.36 -8.31 -16.39
C VAL A 30 3.21 -7.11 -16.83
N GLU A 31 3.27 -6.82 -18.12
CA GLU A 31 4.03 -5.68 -18.66
C GLU A 31 3.57 -4.34 -18.06
N GLU A 32 2.26 -4.09 -18.04
CA GLU A 32 1.67 -2.87 -17.50
C GLU A 32 1.91 -2.73 -15.98
N LEU A 33 1.84 -3.84 -15.23
CA LEU A 33 2.15 -3.86 -13.81
C LEU A 33 3.64 -3.65 -13.54
N GLU A 34 4.54 -4.24 -14.33
CA GLU A 34 5.98 -3.98 -14.24
C GLU A 34 6.30 -2.51 -14.52
N GLU A 35 5.61 -1.89 -15.48
CA GLU A 35 5.78 -0.47 -15.82
C GLU A 35 5.23 0.44 -14.70
N ALA A 36 3.97 0.27 -14.32
CA ALA A 36 3.31 1.14 -13.34
C ALA A 36 3.90 0.99 -11.93
N VAL A 37 4.01 -0.24 -11.42
CA VAL A 37 4.54 -0.50 -10.08
C VAL A 37 6.04 -0.25 -10.03
N GLY A 38 6.75 -0.61 -11.10
CA GLY A 38 8.17 -0.30 -11.23
C GLY A 38 8.41 1.20 -11.26
N GLY A 39 7.59 2.00 -11.92
CA GLY A 39 7.76 3.45 -12.00
C GLY A 39 7.64 4.20 -10.66
N LEU A 40 7.23 3.53 -9.58
CA LEU A 40 7.00 4.16 -8.29
C LEU A 40 8.29 4.66 -7.63
N SER A 41 8.24 5.91 -7.17
CA SER A 41 9.19 6.54 -6.24
C SER A 41 8.40 7.24 -5.14
N ILE A 42 8.86 7.16 -3.90
CA ILE A 42 8.22 7.76 -2.72
C ILE A 42 9.23 8.67 -2.02
N PRO A 43 9.16 10.00 -2.23
CA PRO A 43 9.88 10.97 -1.43
C PRO A 43 9.67 10.72 0.07
N ILE A 44 10.74 10.79 0.85
CA ILE A 44 10.70 10.57 2.29
C ILE A 44 9.76 11.55 3.00
N GLU A 45 9.61 12.76 2.48
CA GLU A 45 8.64 13.75 2.95
C GLU A 45 7.19 13.23 2.89
N GLU A 46 6.83 12.38 1.93
CA GLU A 46 5.48 11.80 1.86
C GLU A 46 5.28 10.73 2.94
N ILE A 47 6.31 9.94 3.25
CA ILE A 47 6.27 8.96 4.35
C ILE A 47 6.09 9.68 5.70
N VAL A 48 6.77 10.80 5.88
CA VAL A 48 6.72 11.57 7.14
C VAL A 48 5.48 12.46 7.22
N GLY A 49 5.11 13.10 6.12
CA GLY A 49 4.11 14.14 6.01
C GLY A 49 2.67 13.68 5.82
N SER A 50 2.45 12.52 5.19
CA SER A 50 1.08 12.09 4.90
C SER A 50 0.25 11.86 6.18
N GLY A 51 -1.05 12.08 6.10
CA GLY A 51 -1.99 11.65 7.13
C GLY A 51 -1.97 10.13 7.32
N GLY A 52 -2.69 9.60 8.31
CA GLY A 52 -2.78 8.15 8.55
C GLY A 52 -3.37 7.29 7.41
N GLY A 53 -3.74 7.91 6.28
CA GLY A 53 -4.24 7.27 5.05
C GLY A 53 -3.15 7.03 3.99
N GLU A 54 -3.56 7.01 2.73
CA GLU A 54 -2.65 6.85 1.58
C GLU A 54 -1.62 7.98 1.48
N THR A 55 -0.47 7.67 0.87
CA THR A 55 0.56 8.68 0.52
C THR A 55 0.37 9.16 -0.91
N GLN A 56 0.86 10.35 -1.25
CA GLN A 56 0.89 10.81 -2.66
C GLN A 56 1.56 9.81 -3.62
N GLY A 57 2.58 9.09 -3.17
CA GLY A 57 3.23 8.03 -3.95
C GLY A 57 2.27 6.96 -4.43
N THR A 58 1.36 6.50 -3.57
CA THR A 58 0.36 5.49 -3.98
C THR A 58 -0.69 6.11 -4.91
N GLN A 59 -1.01 7.39 -4.76
CA GLN A 59 -1.85 8.12 -5.73
C GLN A 59 -1.20 8.23 -7.11
N ARG A 60 0.12 8.45 -7.19
CA ARG A 60 0.84 8.41 -8.47
C ARG A 60 0.73 7.04 -9.13
N LEU A 61 0.80 5.96 -8.34
CA LEU A 61 0.58 4.60 -8.85
C LEU A 61 -0.85 4.40 -9.37
N ARG A 62 -1.86 4.85 -8.62
CA ARG A 62 -3.27 4.82 -9.06
C ARG A 62 -3.47 5.53 -10.39
N ARG A 63 -2.91 6.75 -10.53
CA ARG A 63 -2.97 7.51 -11.79
C ARG A 63 -2.27 6.78 -12.94
N ALA A 64 -1.09 6.21 -12.70
CA ALA A 64 -0.37 5.44 -13.72
C ALA A 64 -1.19 4.22 -14.18
N LEU A 65 -1.81 3.49 -13.24
CA LEU A 65 -2.71 2.38 -13.53
C LEU A 65 -3.97 2.85 -14.30
N ALA A 66 -4.57 3.97 -13.91
CA ALA A 66 -5.73 4.54 -14.60
C ALA A 66 -5.43 4.94 -16.06
N VAL A 67 -4.26 5.52 -16.32
CA VAL A 67 -3.79 5.84 -17.69
C VAL A 67 -3.65 4.57 -18.52
N LEU A 68 -3.24 3.46 -17.90
CA LEU A 68 -3.17 2.15 -18.52
C LEU A 68 -4.55 1.46 -18.61
N GLY A 69 -5.64 2.10 -18.17
CA GLY A 69 -7.00 1.58 -18.26
C GLY A 69 -7.40 0.62 -17.14
N TRP A 70 -6.68 0.63 -16.02
CA TRP A 70 -7.11 -0.02 -14.79
C TRP A 70 -8.04 0.91 -14.04
N THR A 71 -9.32 0.54 -13.96
CA THR A 71 -10.36 1.44 -13.46
C THR A 71 -11.06 0.84 -12.24
N LYS A 72 -11.55 1.70 -11.36
CA LYS A 72 -12.45 1.31 -10.28
C LYS A 72 -13.70 0.63 -10.83
N LEU A 73 -14.08 -0.50 -10.24
CA LEU A 73 -15.28 -1.24 -10.64
C LEU A 73 -16.01 -1.79 -9.40
N ASN A 74 -17.32 -1.55 -9.35
CA ASN A 74 -18.20 -2.14 -8.37
C ASN A 74 -18.80 -3.45 -8.91
N PHE A 75 -18.35 -4.58 -8.38
CA PHE A 75 -18.91 -5.90 -8.69
C PHE A 75 -20.20 -6.11 -7.90
N VAL A 76 -21.30 -6.37 -8.59
CA VAL A 76 -22.59 -6.71 -7.98
C VAL A 76 -22.89 -8.17 -8.22
N VAL A 77 -22.94 -8.97 -7.15
CA VAL A 77 -23.27 -10.39 -7.20
C VAL A 77 -24.69 -10.59 -6.67
N GLU A 78 -25.61 -11.01 -7.55
CA GLU A 78 -26.99 -11.32 -7.18
C GLU A 78 -27.24 -12.83 -7.18
N LYS A 79 -27.67 -13.38 -6.03
CA LYS A 79 -28.12 -14.77 -5.94
C LYS A 79 -29.63 -14.87 -6.06
N ARG A 80 -30.10 -15.53 -7.12
CA ARG A 80 -31.53 -15.78 -7.39
C ARG A 80 -31.88 -17.25 -7.22
N ILE A 81 -32.95 -17.55 -6.48
CA ILE A 81 -33.49 -18.92 -6.33
C ILE A 81 -34.92 -18.92 -6.86
N ASN A 82 -35.19 -19.71 -7.90
CA ASN A 82 -36.50 -19.78 -8.58
C ASN A 82 -37.01 -18.40 -9.03
N GLY A 83 -36.11 -17.57 -9.57
CA GLY A 83 -36.42 -16.21 -10.03
C GLY A 83 -36.58 -15.17 -8.91
N ARG A 84 -36.51 -15.56 -7.63
CA ARG A 84 -36.57 -14.64 -6.49
C ARG A 84 -35.17 -14.29 -6.03
N ALA A 85 -34.83 -13.00 -6.03
CA ALA A 85 -33.61 -12.50 -5.41
C ALA A 85 -33.60 -12.85 -3.91
N ARG A 86 -32.49 -13.39 -3.43
CA ARG A 86 -32.29 -13.76 -2.02
C ARG A 86 -31.28 -12.85 -1.33
N GLU A 87 -30.23 -12.49 -2.06
CA GLU A 87 -29.11 -11.72 -1.55
C GLU A 87 -28.44 -11.01 -2.73
N ALA A 88 -28.04 -9.76 -2.51
CA ALA A 88 -27.19 -9.00 -3.40
C ALA A 88 -26.04 -8.44 -2.57
N ILE A 89 -24.81 -8.72 -2.98
CA ILE A 89 -23.60 -8.21 -2.33
C ILE A 89 -22.84 -7.41 -3.38
N SER A 90 -22.36 -6.24 -2.99
CA SER A 90 -21.51 -5.40 -3.84
C SER A 90 -20.12 -5.24 -3.24
N HIS A 91 -19.10 -5.35 -4.09
CA HIS A 91 -17.70 -5.15 -3.73
C HIS A 91 -17.07 -4.20 -4.72
N GLU A 92 -16.58 -3.08 -4.22
CA GLU A 92 -15.75 -2.18 -5.00
C GLU A 92 -14.31 -2.67 -4.98
N ILE A 93 -13.68 -2.71 -6.15
CA ILE A 93 -12.25 -2.93 -6.29
C ILE A 93 -11.68 -1.73 -7.05
N ASP A 94 -10.58 -1.19 -6.53
CA ASP A 94 -10.03 0.07 -7.00
C ASP A 94 -9.41 0.00 -8.41
N HIS A 95 -8.82 -1.14 -8.78
CA HIS A 95 -8.13 -1.29 -10.05
C HIS A 95 -8.53 -2.60 -10.72
N VAL A 96 -9.42 -2.52 -11.70
CA VAL A 96 -9.86 -3.65 -12.48
C VAL A 96 -9.61 -3.39 -13.95
N LYS A 97 -9.08 -4.39 -14.63
CA LYS A 97 -8.90 -4.34 -16.08
C LYS A 97 -9.42 -5.60 -16.75
N THR A 98 -10.24 -5.39 -17.77
CA THR A 98 -10.76 -6.46 -18.63
C THR A 98 -9.84 -6.62 -19.83
N PHE A 99 -9.38 -7.85 -20.04
CA PHE A 99 -8.69 -8.31 -21.23
C PHE A 99 -9.63 -9.22 -22.04
N HIS A 100 -9.20 -9.66 -23.22
CA HIS A 100 -10.01 -10.56 -24.04
C HIS A 100 -10.20 -11.92 -23.34
N GLU A 101 -9.21 -12.37 -22.59
CA GLU A 101 -9.13 -13.67 -21.92
C GLU A 101 -9.84 -13.70 -20.56
N GLY A 102 -10.07 -12.53 -19.95
CA GLY A 102 -10.68 -12.43 -18.62
C GLY A 102 -10.37 -11.11 -17.92
N VAL A 103 -10.47 -11.11 -16.60
CA VAL A 103 -10.39 -9.89 -15.79
C VAL A 103 -9.29 -10.03 -14.75
N VAL A 104 -8.45 -9.02 -14.61
CA VAL A 104 -7.47 -8.92 -13.52
C VAL A 104 -7.90 -7.80 -12.57
N ALA A 105 -7.89 -8.11 -11.28
CA ALA A 105 -8.24 -7.18 -10.21
C ALA A 105 -7.01 -6.90 -9.34
N LEU A 106 -6.83 -5.65 -8.92
CA LEU A 106 -5.69 -5.20 -8.14
C LEU A 106 -6.15 -4.28 -7.01
N GLU A 107 -5.59 -4.51 -5.82
CA GLU A 107 -5.71 -3.64 -4.66
C GLU A 107 -4.34 -3.10 -4.24
N ILE A 108 -4.29 -1.81 -3.89
CA ILE A 108 -3.11 -1.15 -3.33
C ILE A 108 -3.38 -0.93 -1.86
N GLU A 109 -2.60 -1.59 -1.01
CA GLU A 109 -2.74 -1.55 0.44
C GLU A 109 -1.54 -0.84 1.06
N TRP A 110 -1.74 0.42 1.44
CA TRP A 110 -0.72 1.26 2.07
C TRP A 110 -1.18 1.78 3.43
N ASN A 111 -0.65 1.15 4.48
CA ASN A 111 -0.79 1.60 5.85
C ASN A 111 -2.22 1.59 6.42
N ASN A 112 -3.21 1.07 5.69
CA ASN A 112 -4.55 0.77 6.18
C ASN A 112 -4.51 -0.23 7.34
N LYS A 113 -5.62 -0.38 8.06
CA LYS A 113 -5.75 -1.39 9.12
C LYS A 113 -5.62 -2.80 8.52
N ASP A 114 -4.86 -3.67 9.18
CA ASP A 114 -4.57 -5.00 8.65
C ASP A 114 -5.78 -5.93 8.36
N PRO A 115 -7.00 -5.75 8.91
CA PRO A 115 -8.17 -6.52 8.48
C PRO A 115 -8.61 -6.25 7.03
N PHE A 116 -8.08 -5.20 6.38
CA PHE A 116 -8.31 -4.94 4.96
C PHE A 116 -7.86 -6.14 4.10
N PHE A 117 -6.70 -6.73 4.40
CA PHE A 117 -6.25 -7.95 3.70
C PHE A 117 -7.26 -9.11 3.79
N ASP A 118 -7.93 -9.30 4.92
CA ASP A 118 -8.95 -10.34 5.05
C ASP A 118 -10.14 -10.08 4.13
N ARG A 119 -10.55 -8.80 4.01
CA ARG A 119 -11.62 -8.37 3.11
C ARG A 119 -11.22 -8.55 1.64
N ASP A 120 -10.05 -8.07 1.24
CA ASP A 120 -9.66 -8.05 -0.17
C ASP A 120 -9.36 -9.45 -0.69
N LEU A 121 -8.66 -10.29 0.10
CA LEU A 121 -8.43 -11.69 -0.25
C LEU A 121 -9.75 -12.48 -0.33
N GLU A 122 -10.68 -12.27 0.60
CA GLU A 122 -11.98 -12.94 0.56
C GLU A 122 -12.84 -12.44 -0.63
N ASN A 123 -12.75 -11.16 -1.00
CA ASN A 123 -13.39 -10.63 -2.20
C ASN A 123 -12.84 -11.29 -3.46
N PHE A 124 -11.50 -11.35 -3.62
CA PHE A 124 -10.87 -12.02 -4.77
C PHE A 124 -11.26 -13.48 -4.87
N LYS A 125 -11.33 -14.19 -3.74
CA LYS A 125 -11.81 -15.57 -3.68
C LYS A 125 -13.23 -15.72 -4.20
N ARG A 126 -14.18 -14.91 -3.71
CA ARG A 126 -15.59 -14.98 -4.14
C ARG A 126 -15.72 -14.64 -5.62
N LEU A 127 -15.14 -13.52 -6.04
CA LEU A 127 -15.23 -13.05 -7.42
C LEU A 127 -14.64 -14.04 -8.41
N HIS A 128 -13.53 -14.68 -8.07
CA HIS A 128 -13.02 -15.75 -8.92
C HIS A 128 -13.95 -16.97 -8.92
N ALA A 129 -14.44 -17.41 -7.76
CA ALA A 129 -15.36 -18.56 -7.71
C ALA A 129 -16.61 -18.34 -8.59
N ASP A 130 -17.05 -17.09 -8.72
CA ASP A 130 -18.16 -16.68 -9.59
C ASP A 130 -17.74 -16.42 -11.05
N GLY A 131 -16.44 -16.54 -11.38
CA GLY A 131 -15.88 -16.31 -12.72
C GLY A 131 -15.73 -14.85 -13.12
N ALA A 132 -15.90 -13.91 -12.17
CA ALA A 132 -15.82 -12.47 -12.42
C ALA A 132 -14.38 -11.94 -12.53
N ILE A 133 -13.41 -12.61 -11.91
CA ILE A 133 -11.98 -12.33 -12.06
C ILE A 133 -11.18 -13.61 -12.30
N SER A 134 -10.06 -13.48 -13.00
CA SER A 134 -9.09 -14.53 -13.30
C SER A 134 -7.91 -14.53 -12.33
N VAL A 135 -7.44 -13.34 -11.93
CA VAL A 135 -6.29 -13.15 -11.03
C VAL A 135 -6.54 -11.94 -10.12
N GLY A 136 -6.21 -12.08 -8.84
CA GLY A 136 -6.12 -10.97 -7.88
C GLY A 136 -4.66 -10.53 -7.67
N VAL A 137 -4.43 -9.24 -7.55
CA VAL A 137 -3.11 -8.64 -7.29
C VAL A 137 -3.18 -7.78 -6.04
N ILE A 138 -2.21 -7.90 -5.13
CA ILE A 138 -2.07 -7.01 -3.98
C ILE A 138 -0.71 -6.34 -4.04
N VAL A 139 -0.68 -5.01 -4.00
CA VAL A 139 0.54 -4.22 -3.82
C VAL A 139 0.56 -3.68 -2.40
N THR A 140 1.63 -3.92 -1.64
CA THR A 140 1.75 -3.42 -0.26
C THR A 140 3.21 -3.15 0.11
N ARG A 141 3.46 -2.63 1.32
CA ARG A 141 4.83 -2.45 1.83
C ARG A 141 5.52 -3.80 1.99
N GLY A 142 6.61 -4.00 1.25
CA GLY A 142 7.45 -5.20 1.32
C GLY A 142 8.22 -5.31 2.63
N THR A 143 8.86 -6.46 2.86
CA THR A 143 9.68 -6.69 4.06
C THR A 143 10.78 -5.63 4.21
N SER A 144 11.51 -5.32 3.13
CA SER A 144 12.60 -4.34 3.18
C SER A 144 12.09 -2.93 3.49
N MET A 145 10.94 -2.51 2.94
CA MET A 145 10.31 -1.24 3.31
C MET A 145 9.97 -1.22 4.80
N GLN A 146 9.24 -2.22 5.29
CA GLN A 146 8.78 -2.26 6.68
C GLN A 146 9.95 -2.25 7.68
N GLU A 147 11.01 -3.02 7.42
CA GLU A 147 12.17 -3.11 8.30
C GLU A 147 13.01 -1.83 8.31
N ASN A 148 13.11 -1.13 7.17
CA ASN A 148 13.96 0.05 7.03
C ASN A 148 13.26 1.37 7.32
N LEU A 149 11.92 1.40 7.50
CA LEU A 149 11.18 2.65 7.79
C LEU A 149 11.78 3.45 8.94
N ARG A 150 12.26 2.81 10.01
CA ARG A 150 12.90 3.51 11.14
C ARG A 150 14.18 4.22 10.72
N ALA A 151 15.05 3.53 9.98
CA ALA A 151 16.31 4.09 9.50
C ALA A 151 16.08 5.22 8.49
N LEU A 152 15.10 5.07 7.60
CA LEU A 152 14.73 6.09 6.62
C LEU A 152 14.22 7.37 7.31
N VAL A 153 13.31 7.24 8.28
CA VAL A 153 12.76 8.36 9.05
C VAL A 153 13.82 9.00 9.95
N GLN A 154 14.73 8.20 10.53
CA GLN A 154 15.85 8.72 11.32
C GLN A 154 16.80 9.54 10.45
N ARG A 155 17.17 9.04 9.26
CA ARG A 155 17.99 9.79 8.31
C ARG A 155 17.33 11.12 7.95
N PHE A 156 16.03 11.12 7.65
CA PHE A 156 15.29 12.34 7.39
C PHE A 156 15.38 13.34 8.55
N ALA A 157 15.18 12.88 9.78
CA ALA A 157 15.30 13.72 10.96
C ALA A 157 16.71 14.30 11.12
N GLN A 158 17.75 13.53 10.82
CA GLN A 158 19.13 14.01 10.82
C GLN A 158 19.36 15.08 9.75
N ASP A 159 18.97 14.78 8.52
CA ASP A 159 19.15 15.66 7.36
C ASP A 159 18.42 17.00 7.52
N LYS A 160 17.24 16.99 8.18
CA LYS A 160 16.45 18.21 8.45
C LYS A 160 16.71 18.84 9.83
N GLY A 161 17.61 18.27 10.65
CA GLY A 161 17.96 18.82 11.96
C GLY A 161 16.87 18.71 13.03
N LEU A 162 16.01 17.69 12.97
CA LEU A 162 14.88 17.47 13.88
C LEU A 162 15.33 16.86 15.21
N MET A 163 16.14 17.60 15.97
CA MET A 163 16.84 17.13 17.18
C MET A 163 16.13 17.50 18.50
N SER A 164 14.94 18.09 18.43
CA SER A 164 14.13 18.44 19.59
C SER A 164 12.65 18.52 19.22
N HIS A 165 11.75 18.52 20.21
CA HIS A 165 10.32 18.73 19.97
C HIS A 165 10.06 20.07 19.28
N ASP A 166 10.76 21.12 19.69
CA ASP A 166 10.63 22.45 19.09
C ASP A 166 11.05 22.45 17.61
N ALA A 167 12.12 21.72 17.25
CA ALA A 167 12.56 21.60 15.86
C ALA A 167 11.54 20.82 15.01
N VAL A 168 10.97 19.74 15.57
CA VAL A 168 9.91 18.95 14.91
C VAL A 168 8.66 19.80 14.68
N GLU A 169 8.24 20.59 15.67
CA GLU A 169 7.08 21.48 15.54
C GLU A 169 7.34 22.64 14.56
N ALA A 170 8.52 23.24 14.59
CA ALA A 170 8.91 24.28 13.64
C ALA A 170 8.96 23.78 12.19
N PHE A 171 9.21 22.48 11.99
CA PHE A 171 9.15 21.84 10.67
C PHE A 171 7.71 21.57 10.19
N GLY A 172 6.69 21.77 11.05
CA GLY A 172 5.27 21.55 10.72
C GLY A 172 4.72 20.19 11.17
N LEU A 173 5.50 19.39 11.90
CA LEU A 173 5.07 18.08 12.40
C LEU A 173 4.52 18.22 13.82
N THR A 174 3.24 18.55 13.93
CA THR A 174 2.59 18.70 15.25
C THR A 174 2.42 17.33 15.92
N ARG A 175 2.74 17.23 17.22
CA ARG A 175 2.67 15.98 17.99
C ARG A 175 1.86 16.15 19.27
N THR A 176 1.04 15.15 19.58
CA THR A 176 0.30 15.10 20.84
C THR A 176 1.24 14.96 22.03
N LYS A 177 0.81 15.40 23.21
CA LYS A 177 1.57 15.20 24.47
C LYS A 177 1.98 13.74 24.67
N ARG A 178 1.08 12.79 24.39
CA ARG A 178 1.36 11.34 24.47
C ARG A 178 2.54 10.93 23.59
N GLN A 179 2.61 11.45 22.36
CA GLN A 179 3.68 11.16 21.43
C GLN A 179 5.00 11.80 21.86
N LYS A 180 4.96 13.04 22.39
CA LYS A 180 6.16 13.71 22.94
C LYS A 180 6.72 12.93 24.14
N ASP A 181 5.87 12.59 25.10
CA ASP A 181 6.24 11.81 26.29
C ASP A 181 6.85 10.44 25.92
N ALA A 182 6.39 9.81 24.82
CA ALA A 182 6.93 8.55 24.34
C ALA A 182 8.36 8.67 23.78
N VAL A 183 8.70 9.80 23.17
CA VAL A 183 10.06 10.11 22.71
C VAL A 183 10.96 10.40 23.91
N ASP A 184 10.53 11.27 24.82
CA ASP A 184 11.30 11.64 26.01
C ASP A 184 11.64 10.42 26.88
N ARG A 185 10.65 9.55 27.08
CA ARG A 185 10.85 8.30 27.80
C ARG A 185 11.91 7.42 27.14
N ARG A 186 11.94 7.33 25.80
CA ARG A 186 12.94 6.54 25.08
C ARG A 186 14.33 7.13 25.27
N VAL A 187 14.49 8.44 25.03
CA VAL A 187 15.77 9.14 25.25
C VAL A 187 16.30 8.87 26.67
N GLN A 188 15.44 8.99 27.68
CA GLN A 188 15.81 8.75 29.08
C GLN A 188 16.12 7.27 29.39
N SER A 189 15.33 6.34 28.84
CA SER A 189 15.41 4.91 29.21
C SER A 189 16.50 4.13 28.47
N THR A 190 16.77 4.46 27.21
CA THR A 190 17.71 3.73 26.35
C THR A 190 18.97 4.53 26.01
N GLY A 191 19.02 5.83 26.31
CA GLY A 191 20.18 6.68 26.04
C GLY A 191 20.44 6.94 24.55
N VAL A 192 19.43 6.71 23.71
CA VAL A 192 19.49 6.98 22.26
C VAL A 192 19.32 8.47 21.99
N THR A 193 19.70 8.92 20.80
CA THR A 193 19.53 10.32 20.39
C THR A 193 18.06 10.68 20.17
N PHE A 194 17.75 11.98 20.15
CA PHE A 194 16.36 12.45 20.02
C PHE A 194 15.74 11.98 18.70
N GLU A 195 16.46 12.12 17.60
CA GLU A 195 16.04 11.77 16.27
C GLU A 195 15.80 10.25 16.10
N GLU A 196 16.60 9.41 16.76
CA GLU A 196 16.39 7.96 16.80
C GLU A 196 15.12 7.61 17.60
N ALA A 197 14.97 8.21 18.78
CA ALA A 197 13.79 8.03 19.62
C ALA A 197 12.51 8.51 18.90
N TRP A 198 12.60 9.66 18.22
CA TRP A 198 11.52 10.24 17.44
C TRP A 198 11.14 9.35 16.27
N ALA A 199 12.10 8.94 15.44
CA ALA A 199 11.84 8.06 14.30
C ALA A 199 11.20 6.74 14.74
N THR A 200 11.69 6.16 15.84
CA THR A 200 11.12 4.93 16.40
C THR A 200 9.68 5.14 16.89
N ALA A 201 9.42 6.22 17.63
CA ALA A 201 8.07 6.53 18.11
C ALA A 201 7.11 6.83 16.95
N PHE A 202 7.56 7.58 15.95
CA PHE A 202 6.82 7.90 14.73
C PHE A 202 6.43 6.65 13.97
N VAL A 203 7.41 5.80 13.61
CA VAL A 203 7.15 4.57 12.84
C VAL A 203 6.26 3.59 13.60
N ASN A 204 6.42 3.45 14.91
CA ASN A 204 5.56 2.55 15.69
C ASN A 204 4.10 3.03 15.76
N ASP A 205 3.88 4.35 15.77
CA ASP A 205 2.56 4.96 15.84
C ASP A 205 1.88 4.94 14.45
N LYS A 206 2.60 5.31 13.38
CA LYS A 206 2.05 5.42 12.02
C LYS A 206 2.06 4.11 11.25
N PHE A 207 3.14 3.35 11.34
CA PHE A 207 3.46 2.18 10.48
C PHE A 207 3.60 0.88 11.29
N GLY A 208 2.99 0.85 12.48
CA GLY A 208 3.10 -0.24 13.45
C GLY A 208 2.42 -1.54 13.00
N ALA A 209 2.45 -2.54 13.88
CA ALA A 209 2.00 -3.90 13.57
C ALA A 209 0.50 -4.05 13.26
N ALA A 210 -0.33 -3.02 13.46
CA ALA A 210 -1.77 -3.05 13.15
C ALA A 210 -2.09 -2.53 11.73
N THR A 211 -1.06 -2.29 10.91
CA THR A 211 -1.20 -1.74 9.56
C THR A 211 -0.81 -2.76 8.49
N THR A 212 -1.24 -2.57 7.24
CA THR A 212 -0.95 -3.46 6.10
C THR A 212 0.53 -3.42 5.70
N HIS A 213 1.18 -4.58 5.73
CA HIS A 213 2.56 -4.82 5.29
C HIS A 213 2.77 -6.32 5.02
N TRP A 214 3.89 -6.66 4.38
CA TRP A 214 4.18 -7.99 3.87
C TRP A 214 3.92 -9.13 4.86
N ALA A 215 4.49 -9.06 6.06
CA ALA A 215 4.34 -10.13 7.06
C ALA A 215 2.87 -10.42 7.43
N LYS A 216 2.00 -9.41 7.37
CA LYS A 216 0.55 -9.55 7.63
C LYS A 216 -0.20 -10.17 6.47
N LEU A 217 0.19 -9.85 5.25
CA LEU A 217 -0.36 -10.44 4.04
C LEU A 217 0.07 -11.91 3.93
N GLU A 218 1.36 -12.16 4.13
CA GLU A 218 1.97 -13.49 4.05
C GLU A 218 1.34 -14.46 5.07
N ASP A 219 1.12 -14.05 6.32
CA ASP A 219 0.46 -14.90 7.33
C ASP A 219 -0.91 -15.39 6.84
N ARG A 220 -1.71 -14.49 6.26
CA ARG A 220 -3.05 -14.78 5.76
C ARG A 220 -3.02 -15.73 4.57
N VAL A 221 -2.17 -15.45 3.59
CA VAL A 221 -2.04 -16.31 2.40
C VAL A 221 -1.50 -17.70 2.77
N ARG A 222 -0.53 -17.80 3.68
CA ARG A 222 -0.04 -19.09 4.22
C ARG A 222 -1.13 -19.88 4.93
N ARG A 223 -2.07 -19.20 5.59
CA ARG A 223 -3.25 -19.80 6.23
C ARG A 223 -4.37 -20.14 5.23
N GLY A 224 -4.17 -19.83 3.95
CA GLY A 224 -5.10 -20.14 2.86
C GLY A 224 -6.23 -19.12 2.68
N VAL A 225 -6.12 -17.93 3.29
CA VAL A 225 -7.06 -16.83 3.03
C VAL A 225 -6.89 -16.39 1.56
N GLY A 226 -8.01 -16.22 0.85
CA GLY A 226 -8.02 -15.93 -0.59
C GLY A 226 -8.01 -17.15 -1.51
N ASN A 227 -7.69 -18.35 -1.02
CA ASN A 227 -7.73 -19.56 -1.85
C ASN A 227 -9.18 -19.94 -2.22
N PRO A 228 -9.43 -20.44 -3.45
CA PRO A 228 -8.45 -20.90 -4.43
C PRO A 228 -8.01 -19.84 -5.46
N CYS A 229 -8.17 -18.54 -5.18
CA CYS A 229 -7.86 -17.52 -6.18
C CYS A 229 -6.37 -17.51 -6.58
N PRO A 230 -6.01 -17.47 -7.89
CA PRO A 230 -4.68 -17.10 -8.36
C PRO A 230 -4.34 -15.70 -7.90
N LEU A 231 -3.25 -15.58 -7.14
CA LEU A 231 -2.82 -14.32 -6.55
C LEU A 231 -1.40 -13.97 -6.98
N VAL A 232 -1.17 -12.67 -7.18
CA VAL A 232 0.16 -12.06 -7.23
C VAL A 232 0.28 -11.06 -6.09
N LEU A 233 1.31 -11.21 -5.28
CA LEU A 233 1.61 -10.31 -4.18
C LEU A 233 2.89 -9.54 -4.53
N ILE A 234 2.84 -8.21 -4.44
CA ILE A 234 3.96 -7.33 -4.76
C ILE A 234 4.28 -6.47 -3.54
N GLY A 235 5.47 -6.68 -2.98
CA GLY A 235 6.02 -5.91 -1.87
C GLY A 235 6.91 -4.79 -2.38
N LEU A 236 6.50 -3.55 -2.10
CA LEU A 236 7.27 -2.33 -2.38
C LEU A 236 8.55 -2.31 -1.53
N PRO A 237 9.75 -2.15 -2.13
CA PRO A 237 11.00 -2.18 -1.39
C PRO A 237 11.40 -0.79 -0.88
N SER A 238 12.23 -0.75 0.16
CA SER A 238 12.78 0.53 0.67
C SER A 238 13.60 1.32 -0.35
N ALA A 239 14.11 0.66 -1.40
CA ALA A 239 14.91 1.29 -2.46
C ALA A 239 14.13 2.30 -3.32
N ILE A 240 12.80 2.30 -3.28
CA ILE A 240 11.98 3.30 -3.98
C ILE A 240 11.86 4.62 -3.19
N VAL A 241 12.44 4.69 -1.98
CA VAL A 241 12.38 5.90 -1.16
C VAL A 241 13.49 6.86 -1.53
N SER A 242 13.13 8.10 -1.87
CA SER A 242 14.04 9.18 -2.28
C SER A 242 14.11 10.30 -1.25
N PHE A 243 15.15 11.15 -1.32
CA PHE A 243 15.48 12.18 -0.31
C PHE A 243 15.77 13.57 -0.91
N GLU A 244 15.71 13.73 -2.23
CA GLU A 244 16.28 14.91 -2.92
C GLU A 244 15.21 15.96 -3.29
N GLU A 245 13.94 15.63 -3.13
CA GLU A 245 12.80 16.40 -3.64
C GLU A 245 12.49 17.64 -2.80
N ASN A 246 12.88 17.66 -1.52
CA ASN A 246 12.69 18.79 -0.60
C ASN A 246 11.26 19.36 -0.61
N LEU A 247 10.26 18.47 -0.67
CA LEU A 247 8.85 18.83 -0.67
C LEU A 247 8.46 19.52 0.64
N LYS A 248 7.56 20.50 0.57
CA LYS A 248 6.98 21.07 1.79
C LYS A 248 5.82 20.20 2.24
N LEU A 249 5.71 19.99 3.55
CA LEU A 249 4.61 19.21 4.12
C LEU A 249 3.24 19.81 3.82
N GLU A 250 3.14 21.14 3.77
CA GLU A 250 1.91 21.87 3.42
C GLU A 250 1.46 21.54 1.98
N ASP A 251 2.39 21.50 1.03
CA ASP A 251 2.10 21.15 -0.37
C ASP A 251 1.61 19.69 -0.46
N ILE A 252 2.19 18.80 0.36
CA ILE A 252 1.79 17.39 0.40
C ILE A 252 0.34 17.25 0.85
N VAL A 253 -0.01 17.92 1.95
CA VAL A 253 -1.37 17.89 2.53
C VAL A 253 -2.39 18.49 1.56
N GLN A 254 -2.08 19.64 0.94
CA GLN A 254 -3.00 20.30 0.00
C GLN A 254 -3.28 19.43 -1.25
N GLU A 255 -2.26 18.77 -1.78
CA GLU A 255 -2.45 17.87 -2.92
C GLU A 255 -3.17 16.58 -2.50
N GLU A 256 -2.97 16.06 -1.27
CA GLU A 256 -3.78 14.95 -0.75
C GLU A 256 -5.27 15.34 -0.64
N GLU A 257 -5.59 16.53 -0.13
CA GLU A 257 -6.96 17.06 -0.05
C GLU A 257 -7.61 17.20 -1.44
N ALA A 258 -6.89 17.77 -2.41
CA ALA A 258 -7.39 17.91 -3.79
C ALA A 258 -7.71 16.55 -4.43
N LEU A 259 -6.92 15.52 -4.15
CA LEU A 259 -7.13 14.18 -4.72
C LEU A 259 -8.33 13.44 -4.11
N VAL A 260 -8.66 13.74 -2.86
CA VAL A 260 -9.91 13.27 -2.24
C VAL A 260 -11.11 13.96 -2.90
N GLU A 261 -11.04 15.27 -3.13
CA GLU A 261 -12.10 16.02 -3.83
C GLU A 261 -12.35 15.51 -5.26
N GLU A 262 -11.29 15.07 -5.96
CA GLU A 262 -11.37 14.48 -7.30
C GLU A 262 -11.83 13.01 -7.31
N GLY A 263 -12.04 12.38 -6.15
CA GLY A 263 -12.47 10.98 -6.02
C GLY A 263 -11.41 9.95 -6.39
N ILE A 264 -10.14 10.36 -6.43
CA ILE A 264 -8.98 9.51 -6.75
C ILE A 264 -8.46 8.82 -5.48
N ALA A 265 -8.52 9.51 -4.34
CA ALA A 265 -8.16 9.00 -3.01
C ALA A 265 -9.41 8.71 -2.17
N SER A 266 -9.34 7.72 -1.28
CA SER A 266 -10.36 7.50 -0.25
C SER A 266 -10.07 8.35 0.99
N GLU A 267 -11.09 8.92 1.63
CA GLU A 267 -10.94 9.50 2.98
C GLU A 267 -10.39 8.45 3.97
N ALA A 268 -9.47 8.87 4.85
CA ALA A 268 -8.74 8.00 5.78
C ALA A 268 -9.54 7.54 7.01
#